data_AF-A0A7S1XKE7-F1
#
_entry.id   AF-A0A7S1XKE7-F1
#
_cell.length_a   1.000
_cell.length_b   1.000
_cell.length_c   1.000
_cell.angle_alpha   90.00
_cell.angle_beta   90.00
_cell.angle_gamma   90.00
#
_symmetry.space_group_name_H-M   'P 1'
#
loop_
_entity.id
_entity.type
_entity.pdbx_description
1 polymer ?
#
loop_
_entity_poly.entity_id
_entity_poly.type
_entity_poly.pdbx_seq_one_letter_code
_entity_poly.pdbx_strand_id
1 'polypeptide(L)'
;AKVIHPKTMAPAILDSIPIYIKNTFAPEANGTRIHVTSTDTTGRDTCVCGFSTVDGMALVNLEGAGMVGVPGVAQRLFGALNEQGINVTLIAQASSEHSITVAIDAARAEAAREAAALAFGSEIQLGKINPVEVISPCTIIAAVGDGMSETAGISGRFFDALGRSNINIVAISQGCSGRNVSAVVMQEESAKALRAVHGAFMLSANTISVGVIGTGPIGRAIVEMIRQRNPALEQRYNCSLALRAWCNSGQMVLADEDADVYNWDGNAGGAAVDTDVAVLAEHLHKNHGPYCVIVDCSSSRRVANMHPQWLERGIHIVTANKHGLGGPEVLFKDIAAQKHVANYKYETTVGAGLPVLCNVRQLQISGDRIHRVRGTLSASVTWIMNRVNPSPLGGSATAQDAAATLPDAILDAHARGFTEVNFADDLCGHEMAVKLLILAREMGISVNIEDVEVTPIVPGLVREMANDEALALLRKQEAGFTERINAAARNGNVLRYVGKIEAGRCSISLEEVPAHHTFALLDCGGYAIEFHTECYKDHPLCVSGSLGDDAAVAAGLLADLVQVVVSLGAFDRGSVDLLGRLNQKFKRSPSFAMPMQSRPSFAA
;
A
#
# COMPACT_ATOMS: atom_id res chain seq x y z
N ALA A 1 12.01 30.94 -5.23
CA ALA A 1 11.46 32.16 -5.89
C ALA A 1 12.51 33.26 -5.89
N LYS A 2 12.92 33.77 -7.07
CA LYS A 2 13.84 34.92 -7.22
C LYS A 2 13.12 36.29 -7.17
N VAL A 3 11.87 36.31 -6.70
CA VAL A 3 10.92 37.41 -6.96
C VAL A 3 10.87 38.48 -5.86
N ILE A 4 11.25 38.15 -4.62
CA ILE A 4 11.21 39.09 -3.49
C ILE A 4 12.58 39.11 -2.82
N HIS A 5 13.20 40.29 -2.75
CA HIS A 5 14.46 40.46 -2.05
C HIS A 5 14.19 40.58 -0.53
N PRO A 6 14.87 39.85 0.36
CA PRO A 6 14.58 39.85 1.80
C PRO A 6 14.50 41.25 2.44
N LYS A 7 15.34 42.19 1.99
CA LYS A 7 15.31 43.60 2.44
C LYS A 7 13.97 44.31 2.20
N THR A 8 13.18 43.90 1.21
CA THR A 8 11.85 44.50 0.95
C THR A 8 10.76 43.92 1.84
N MET A 9 11.01 42.79 2.52
CA MET A 9 10.04 42.20 3.47
C MET A 9 10.12 42.83 4.86
N ALA A 10 11.28 43.33 5.26
CA ALA A 10 11.48 43.86 6.62
C ALA A 10 10.48 44.97 7.02
N PRO A 11 10.17 45.98 6.18
CA PRO A 11 9.17 47.00 6.52
C PRO A 11 7.78 46.41 6.68
N ALA A 12 7.38 45.50 5.77
CA ALA A 12 6.08 44.84 5.83
C ALA A 12 5.92 43.97 7.09
N ILE A 13 7.00 43.32 7.56
CA ILE A 13 6.99 42.56 8.81
C ILE A 13 6.84 43.49 10.02
N LEU A 14 7.59 44.60 10.07
CA LEU A 14 7.54 45.58 11.17
C LEU A 14 6.14 46.18 11.35
N ASP A 15 5.48 46.50 10.23
CA ASP A 15 4.15 47.11 10.24
C ASP A 15 3.01 46.07 10.20
N SER A 16 3.32 44.77 10.32
CA SER A 16 2.35 43.66 10.25
C SER A 16 1.48 43.70 8.98
N ILE A 17 2.07 44.11 7.86
CA ILE A 17 1.40 44.17 6.55
C ILE A 17 1.44 42.76 5.91
N PRO A 18 0.29 42.16 5.56
CA PRO A 18 0.27 40.87 4.89
C PRO A 18 0.83 40.96 3.47
N ILE A 19 1.75 40.04 3.13
CA ILE A 19 2.31 39.92 1.78
C ILE A 19 1.62 38.76 1.07
N TYR A 20 1.14 39.00 -0.16
CA TYR A 20 0.54 37.96 -1.01
C TYR A 20 1.46 37.64 -2.19
N ILE A 21 1.88 36.38 -2.30
CA ILE A 21 2.58 35.86 -3.46
C ILE A 21 1.55 35.17 -4.35
N LYS A 22 1.27 35.75 -5.51
CA LYS A 22 0.32 35.21 -6.49
C LYS A 22 1.04 34.54 -7.66
N ASN A 23 0.35 33.60 -8.30
CA ASN A 23 0.80 33.00 -9.56
C ASN A 23 0.51 33.96 -10.72
N THR A 24 1.53 34.41 -11.44
CA THR A 24 1.37 35.29 -12.61
C THR A 24 0.53 34.65 -13.72
N PHE A 25 0.56 33.32 -13.85
CA PHE A 25 -0.21 32.56 -14.83
C PHE A 25 -1.65 32.26 -14.37
N ALA A 26 -1.96 32.48 -13.08
CA ALA A 26 -3.30 32.30 -12.52
C ALA A 26 -3.58 33.37 -11.45
N PRO A 27 -3.80 34.64 -11.83
CA PRO A 27 -3.88 35.78 -10.90
C PRO A 27 -5.08 35.72 -9.93
N GLU A 28 -6.14 35.03 -10.35
CA GLU A 28 -7.35 34.83 -9.56
C GLU A 28 -7.21 33.75 -8.48
N ALA A 29 -6.14 32.94 -8.54
CA ALA A 29 -5.85 31.98 -7.47
C ALA A 29 -5.54 32.71 -6.16
N ASN A 30 -5.92 32.09 -5.03
CA ASN A 30 -5.73 32.67 -3.69
C ASN A 30 -4.28 33.05 -3.37
N GLY A 31 -3.29 32.38 -4.01
CA GLY A 31 -1.87 32.62 -3.77
C GLY A 31 -1.41 32.16 -2.38
N THR A 32 -0.20 32.56 -2.00
CA THR A 32 0.36 32.34 -0.65
C THR A 32 0.32 33.64 0.13
N ARG A 33 -0.28 33.63 1.32
CA ARG A 33 -0.30 34.78 2.24
C ARG A 33 0.78 34.60 3.31
N ILE A 34 1.67 35.57 3.43
CA ILE A 34 2.70 35.65 4.47
C ILE A 34 2.27 36.74 5.46
N HIS A 35 2.15 36.40 6.74
CA HIS A 35 1.70 37.31 7.80
C HIS A 35 2.31 36.91 9.15
N VAL A 36 2.40 37.86 10.09
CA VAL A 36 3.02 37.66 11.41
C VAL A 36 2.20 36.70 12.30
N THR A 37 0.90 36.63 12.06
CA THR A 37 -0.03 35.73 12.76
C THR A 37 -0.66 34.75 11.79
N SER A 38 -0.59 33.46 12.11
CA SER A 38 -1.40 32.43 11.45
C SER A 38 -2.86 32.58 11.91
N THR A 39 -3.76 32.82 10.97
CA THR A 39 -5.22 32.79 11.22
C THR A 39 -5.84 31.52 10.65
N ASP A 40 -5.03 30.51 10.33
CA ASP A 40 -5.52 29.32 9.63
C ASP A 40 -6.25 28.41 10.62
N THR A 41 -7.56 28.59 10.69
CA THR A 41 -8.51 27.77 11.47
C THR A 41 -8.98 26.53 10.69
N THR A 42 -8.42 26.28 9.50
CA THR A 42 -8.90 25.24 8.57
C THR A 42 -8.54 23.81 8.95
N GLY A 43 -7.86 23.59 10.08
CA GLY A 43 -7.42 22.24 10.49
C GLY A 43 -6.41 21.60 9.52
N ARG A 44 -5.84 22.39 8.59
CA ARG A 44 -4.71 21.97 7.76
C ARG A 44 -3.47 21.93 8.62
N ASP A 45 -3.15 20.75 9.10
CA ASP A 45 -1.94 20.44 9.87
C ASP A 45 -0.67 20.41 8.99
N THR A 46 -0.56 21.35 8.03
CA THR A 46 0.60 21.44 7.14
C THR A 46 1.55 22.48 7.69
N CYS A 47 2.29 22.05 8.70
CA CYS A 47 3.37 22.80 9.31
C CYS A 47 4.49 23.18 8.30
N VAL A 48 4.67 22.37 7.24
CA VAL A 48 5.55 22.68 6.10
C VAL A 48 4.77 23.42 5.03
N CYS A 49 5.32 24.53 4.55
CA CYS A 49 4.70 25.42 3.56
C CYS A 49 5.28 25.22 2.16
N GLY A 50 6.50 24.67 2.06
CA GLY A 50 7.17 24.47 0.78
C GLY A 50 8.54 23.82 0.90
N PHE A 51 9.10 23.49 -0.26
CA PHE A 51 10.46 23.00 -0.41
C PHE A 51 11.26 23.94 -1.30
N SER A 52 12.56 24.03 -1.06
CA SER A 52 13.50 24.74 -1.93
C SER A 52 14.70 23.87 -2.24
N THR A 53 15.30 24.12 -3.41
CA THR A 53 16.58 23.54 -3.80
C THR A 53 17.59 24.64 -4.07
N VAL A 54 18.85 24.35 -3.75
CA VAL A 54 20.02 25.16 -4.14
C VAL A 54 21.02 24.20 -4.78
N ASP A 55 21.04 24.18 -6.11
CA ASP A 55 21.93 23.34 -6.92
C ASP A 55 23.30 24.01 -7.08
N GLY A 56 24.28 23.24 -7.60
CA GLY A 56 25.63 23.75 -7.89
C GLY A 56 26.47 24.00 -6.64
N MET A 57 26.25 23.23 -5.59
CA MET A 57 26.98 23.34 -4.32
C MET A 57 28.13 22.32 -4.24
N ALA A 58 29.11 22.59 -3.40
CA ALA A 58 30.13 21.63 -2.98
C ALA A 58 30.20 21.60 -1.45
N LEU A 59 30.37 20.40 -0.88
CA LEU A 59 30.66 20.22 0.53
C LEU A 59 32.18 20.21 0.74
N VAL A 60 32.67 21.01 1.66
CA VAL A 60 34.06 20.99 2.13
C VAL A 60 34.04 20.49 3.56
N ASN A 61 34.71 19.36 3.81
CA ASN A 61 34.74 18.71 5.11
C ASN A 61 36.13 18.81 5.74
N LEU A 62 36.18 19.31 6.97
CA LEU A 62 37.35 19.32 7.83
C LEU A 62 37.07 18.39 9.00
N GLU A 63 37.89 17.36 9.18
CA GLU A 63 37.69 16.38 10.26
C GLU A 63 39.00 15.93 10.91
N GLY A 64 38.93 15.52 12.17
CA GLY A 64 40.04 14.90 12.87
C GLY A 64 39.98 15.03 14.39
N ALA A 65 40.58 14.06 15.08
CA ALA A 65 40.60 13.99 16.53
C ALA A 65 41.29 15.19 17.21
N GLY A 66 42.20 15.85 16.49
CA GLY A 66 42.90 17.04 16.98
C GLY A 66 42.05 18.31 17.05
N MET A 67 40.80 18.29 16.57
CA MET A 67 39.89 19.43 16.65
C MET A 67 39.02 19.43 17.93
N VAL A 68 38.83 18.26 18.55
CA VAL A 68 37.87 18.06 19.64
C VAL A 68 38.24 18.92 20.86
N GLY A 69 37.34 19.82 21.27
CA GLY A 69 37.54 20.69 22.42
C GLY A 69 38.59 21.78 22.22
N VAL A 70 39.07 22.01 20.99
CA VAL A 70 40.05 23.06 20.67
C VAL A 70 39.32 24.33 20.23
N PRO A 71 39.34 25.42 21.03
CA PRO A 71 38.69 26.67 20.66
C PRO A 71 39.31 27.29 19.40
N GLY A 72 38.48 27.88 18.55
CA GLY A 72 38.93 28.67 17.40
C GLY A 72 39.14 27.90 16.09
N VAL A 73 38.96 26.58 16.06
CA VAL A 73 39.02 25.79 14.81
C VAL A 73 38.00 26.30 13.79
N ALA A 74 36.73 26.43 14.20
CA ALA A 74 35.68 26.97 13.34
C ALA A 74 36.01 28.39 12.85
N GLN A 75 36.48 29.28 13.74
CA GLN A 75 36.88 30.65 13.39
C GLN A 75 37.99 30.66 12.32
N ARG A 76 39.01 29.80 12.47
CA ARG A 76 40.11 29.67 11.49
C ARG A 76 39.60 29.20 10.13
N LEU A 77 38.73 28.19 10.11
CA LEU A 77 38.13 27.70 8.86
C LEU A 77 37.32 28.79 8.16
N PHE A 78 36.39 29.43 8.87
CA PHE A 78 35.57 30.50 8.28
C PHE A 78 36.40 31.73 7.90
N GLY A 79 37.46 32.04 8.65
CA GLY A 79 38.42 33.09 8.32
C GLY A 79 39.12 32.83 6.98
N ALA A 80 39.67 31.62 6.80
CA ALA A 80 40.35 31.22 5.57
C ALA A 80 39.42 31.28 4.34
N LEU A 81 38.16 30.86 4.49
CA LEU A 81 37.16 30.96 3.43
C LEU A 81 36.79 32.42 3.12
N ASN A 82 36.63 33.25 4.15
CA ASN A 82 36.29 34.66 4.01
C ASN A 82 37.41 35.48 3.34
N GLU A 83 38.68 35.18 3.61
CA GLU A 83 39.84 35.80 2.94
C GLU A 83 39.82 35.55 1.42
N GLN A 84 39.27 34.42 1.00
CA GLN A 84 39.04 34.10 -0.42
C GLN A 84 37.68 34.61 -0.94
N GLY A 85 36.91 35.35 -0.15
CA GLY A 85 35.57 35.83 -0.52
C GLY A 85 34.56 34.71 -0.79
N ILE A 86 34.73 33.55 -0.15
CA ILE A 86 33.86 32.37 -0.34
C ILE A 86 32.69 32.45 0.63
N ASN A 87 31.48 32.55 0.08
CA ASN A 87 30.26 32.56 0.88
C ASN A 87 29.85 31.14 1.30
N VAL A 88 29.55 30.95 2.58
CA VAL A 88 29.07 29.68 3.13
C VAL A 88 27.54 29.69 3.20
N THR A 89 26.92 28.69 2.57
CA THR A 89 25.45 28.58 2.47
C THR A 89 24.85 27.70 3.56
N LEU A 90 25.52 26.61 3.90
CA LEU A 90 25.08 25.66 4.93
C LEU A 90 26.28 25.24 5.78
N ILE A 91 26.03 25.04 7.07
CA ILE A 91 27.02 24.56 8.04
C ILE A 91 26.44 23.31 8.72
N ALA A 92 27.24 22.26 8.80
CA ALA A 92 26.96 21.05 9.56
C ALA A 92 28.18 20.73 10.43
N GLN A 93 27.96 20.57 11.74
CA GLN A 93 29.01 20.21 12.68
C GLN A 93 28.53 19.05 13.53
N ALA A 94 29.37 18.02 13.66
CA ALA A 94 29.10 16.92 14.57
C ALA A 94 29.17 17.40 16.02
N SER A 95 28.29 16.91 16.88
CA SER A 95 28.30 17.24 18.33
C SER A 95 29.56 16.77 19.05
N SER A 96 30.31 15.83 18.45
CA SER A 96 31.63 15.41 18.90
C SER A 96 32.73 16.44 18.64
N GLU A 97 32.43 17.53 17.92
CA GLU A 97 33.39 18.52 17.41
C GLU A 97 34.49 17.91 16.51
N HIS A 98 34.29 16.67 16.07
CA HIS A 98 35.24 15.92 15.27
C HIS A 98 35.22 16.31 13.78
N SER A 99 34.14 16.94 13.32
CA SER A 99 34.01 17.37 11.93
C SER A 99 33.23 18.68 11.81
N ILE A 100 33.66 19.51 10.86
CA ILE A 100 32.96 20.70 10.40
C ILE A 100 32.85 20.59 8.89
N THR A 101 31.62 20.55 8.40
CA THR A 101 31.31 20.53 6.98
C THR A 101 30.61 21.82 6.58
N VAL A 102 31.03 22.43 5.48
CA VAL A 102 30.42 23.63 4.93
C VAL A 102 29.99 23.40 3.49
N ALA A 103 28.82 23.93 3.12
CA ALA A 103 28.38 23.96 1.73
C ALA A 103 28.67 25.34 1.12
N ILE A 104 29.33 25.34 -0.04
CA ILE A 104 29.74 26.53 -0.78
C ILE A 104 29.38 26.38 -2.27
N ASP A 105 29.53 27.45 -3.04
CA ASP A 105 29.42 27.39 -4.51
C ASP A 105 30.47 26.41 -5.08
N ALA A 106 30.03 25.46 -5.91
CA ALA A 106 30.90 24.44 -6.49
C ALA A 106 32.04 25.03 -7.34
N ALA A 107 31.85 26.21 -7.95
CA ALA A 107 32.91 26.89 -8.70
C ALA A 107 34.06 27.37 -7.80
N ARG A 108 33.87 27.44 -6.48
CA ARG A 108 34.87 27.87 -5.49
C ARG A 108 35.44 26.68 -4.69
N ALA A 109 35.05 25.46 -5.02
CA ALA A 109 35.39 24.25 -4.25
C ALA A 109 36.91 24.06 -4.08
N GLU A 110 37.67 24.19 -5.17
CA GLU A 110 39.12 23.99 -5.13
C GLU A 110 39.84 25.10 -4.35
N ALA A 111 39.43 26.35 -4.53
CA ALA A 111 39.96 27.48 -3.76
C ALA A 111 39.68 27.34 -2.26
N ALA A 112 38.50 26.82 -1.89
CA ALA A 112 38.17 26.53 -0.50
C ALA A 112 39.03 25.41 0.09
N ARG A 113 39.27 24.34 -0.68
CA ARG A 113 40.13 23.22 -0.31
C ARG A 113 41.55 23.71 -0.01
N GLU A 114 42.12 24.51 -0.91
CA GLU A 114 43.47 25.06 -0.76
C GLU A 114 43.56 26.00 0.44
N ALA A 115 42.59 26.90 0.62
CA ALA A 115 42.56 27.83 1.75
C ALA A 115 42.47 27.11 3.10
N ALA A 116 41.60 26.11 3.21
CA ALA A 116 41.48 25.30 4.41
C ALA A 116 42.74 24.45 4.65
N ALA A 117 43.29 23.81 3.61
CA ALA A 117 44.51 23.02 3.72
C ALA A 117 45.72 23.86 4.15
N LEU A 118 45.82 25.12 3.68
CA LEU A 118 46.84 26.06 4.11
C LEU A 118 46.63 26.47 5.58
N ALA A 119 45.39 26.80 5.96
CA ALA A 119 45.05 27.23 7.31
C ALA A 119 45.31 26.18 8.38
N PHE A 120 45.20 24.89 8.04
CA PHE A 120 45.38 23.74 8.95
C PHE A 120 46.59 22.86 8.59
N GLY A 121 47.52 23.36 7.77
CA GLY A 121 48.61 22.56 7.21
C GLY A 121 49.50 21.88 8.26
N SER A 122 49.78 22.56 9.37
CA SER A 122 50.57 22.01 10.49
C SER A 122 49.86 20.84 11.16
N GLU A 123 48.56 20.97 11.42
CA GLU A 123 47.75 19.93 12.05
C GLU A 123 47.56 18.73 11.12
N ILE A 124 47.43 18.97 9.82
CA ILE A 124 47.34 17.91 8.80
C ILE A 124 48.66 17.14 8.71
N GLN A 125 49.80 17.82 8.66
CA GLN A 125 51.12 17.17 8.63
C GLN A 125 51.40 16.35 9.89
N LEU A 126 50.91 16.80 11.04
CA LEU A 126 51.03 16.09 12.32
C LEU A 126 50.00 14.96 12.50
N GLY A 127 49.13 14.71 11.50
CA GLY A 127 48.09 13.69 11.55
C GLY A 127 47.00 13.97 12.59
N LYS A 128 46.86 15.23 13.03
CA LYS A 128 45.83 15.66 13.99
C LYS A 128 44.50 15.98 13.29
N ILE A 129 44.58 16.42 12.03
CA ILE A 129 43.44 16.70 11.15
C ILE A 129 43.66 15.91 9.85
N ASN A 130 42.61 15.36 9.28
CA ASN A 130 42.67 14.65 8.01
C ASN A 130 42.81 15.64 6.83
N PRO A 131 43.26 15.19 5.65
CA PRO A 131 43.20 16.01 4.45
C PRO A 131 41.78 16.54 4.20
N VAL A 132 41.67 17.80 3.78
CA VAL A 132 40.39 18.45 3.49
C VAL A 132 39.70 17.71 2.34
N GLU A 133 38.49 17.21 2.60
CA GLU A 133 37.69 16.47 1.62
C GLU A 133 36.68 17.41 0.94
N VAL A 134 36.44 17.19 -0.35
CA VAL A 134 35.47 17.93 -1.15
C VAL A 134 34.53 16.98 -1.88
N ILE A 135 33.22 17.19 -1.73
CA ILE A 135 32.18 16.44 -2.44
C ILE A 135 31.41 17.41 -3.34
N SER A 136 31.39 17.15 -4.65
CA SER A 136 30.80 18.02 -5.67
C SER A 136 30.42 17.21 -6.93
N PRO A 137 29.35 17.58 -7.66
CA PRO A 137 28.35 18.60 -7.33
C PRO A 137 27.23 18.07 -6.44
N CYS A 138 26.79 18.90 -5.49
CA CYS A 138 25.73 18.61 -4.55
C CYS A 138 24.56 19.60 -4.69
N THR A 139 23.40 19.20 -4.18
CA THR A 139 22.22 20.06 -4.03
C THR A 139 21.78 20.10 -2.57
N ILE A 140 21.49 21.29 -2.07
CA ILE A 140 20.82 21.48 -0.78
C ILE A 140 19.31 21.46 -1.03
N ILE A 141 18.59 20.62 -0.30
CA ILE A 141 17.13 20.52 -0.31
C ILE A 141 16.63 20.91 1.07
N ALA A 142 15.71 21.87 1.13
CA ALA A 142 15.22 22.42 2.38
C ALA A 142 13.69 22.36 2.47
N ALA A 143 13.18 21.83 3.57
CA ALA A 143 11.79 21.94 3.98
C ALA A 143 11.60 23.23 4.79
N VAL A 144 10.68 24.09 4.37
CA VAL A 144 10.42 25.39 5.01
C VAL A 144 9.00 25.41 5.56
N GLY A 145 8.85 25.80 6.81
CA GLY A 145 7.57 25.75 7.52
C GLY A 145 7.60 26.54 8.82
N ASP A 146 6.43 26.81 9.40
CA ASP A 146 6.32 27.42 10.73
C ASP A 146 5.75 26.40 11.72
N GLY A 147 6.32 26.33 12.92
CA GLY A 147 5.96 25.32 13.93
C GLY A 147 6.57 23.92 13.73
N MET A 148 7.57 23.72 12.85
CA MET A 148 8.08 22.36 12.57
C MET A 148 8.88 21.79 13.74
N SER A 149 9.49 22.65 14.57
CA SER A 149 10.07 22.26 15.85
C SER A 149 9.04 21.79 16.88
N GLU A 150 7.80 22.25 16.79
CA GLU A 150 6.73 21.93 17.75
C GLU A 150 5.95 20.68 17.32
N THR A 151 6.04 20.29 16.04
CA THR A 151 5.36 19.12 15.49
C THR A 151 6.33 17.95 15.33
N ALA A 152 6.22 16.98 16.24
CA ALA A 152 7.02 15.76 16.17
C ALA A 152 6.75 14.98 14.86
N GLY A 153 7.81 14.39 14.29
CA GLY A 153 7.71 13.54 13.09
C GLY A 153 7.91 14.26 11.75
N ILE A 154 7.93 15.60 11.72
CA ILE A 154 8.16 16.36 10.47
C ILE A 154 9.53 16.06 9.86
N SER A 155 10.63 16.23 10.63
CA SER A 155 11.97 15.90 10.14
C SER A 155 12.09 14.41 9.79
N GLY A 156 11.47 13.53 10.57
CA GLY A 156 11.44 12.08 10.30
C GLY A 156 10.81 11.77 8.94
N ARG A 157 9.64 12.35 8.63
CA ARG A 157 8.97 12.21 7.33
C ARG A 157 9.82 12.76 6.18
N PHE A 158 10.54 13.86 6.39
CA PHE A 158 11.44 14.44 5.38
C PHE A 158 12.56 13.49 5.00
N PHE A 159 13.24 12.91 5.99
CA PHE A 159 14.32 11.96 5.73
C PHE A 159 13.81 10.59 5.25
N ASP A 160 12.67 10.11 5.77
CA ASP A 160 12.03 8.87 5.32
C ASP A 160 11.62 8.95 3.84
N ALA A 161 11.13 10.11 3.37
CA ALA A 161 10.81 10.34 1.97
C ALA A 161 12.02 10.17 1.03
N LEU A 162 13.17 10.69 1.45
CA LEU A 162 14.43 10.55 0.71
C LEU A 162 14.93 9.09 0.75
N GLY A 163 14.91 8.47 1.93
CA GLY A 163 15.35 7.09 2.13
C GLY A 163 14.52 6.07 1.33
N ARG A 164 13.19 6.17 1.35
CA ARG A 164 12.29 5.31 0.55
C ARG A 164 12.48 5.47 -0.95
N SER A 165 12.94 6.63 -1.38
CA SER A 165 13.28 6.87 -2.78
C SER A 165 14.69 6.39 -3.13
N ASN A 166 15.40 5.72 -2.22
CA ASN A 166 16.78 5.29 -2.36
C ASN A 166 17.72 6.46 -2.72
N ILE A 167 17.61 7.56 -1.97
CA ILE A 167 18.42 8.77 -2.13
C ILE A 167 19.30 8.91 -0.90
N ASN A 168 20.61 8.99 -1.10
CA ASN A 168 21.56 9.08 0.01
C ASN A 168 21.71 10.53 0.48
N ILE A 169 21.69 10.73 1.81
CA ILE A 169 21.87 12.05 2.41
C ILE A 169 23.32 12.20 2.84
N VAL A 170 24.01 13.19 2.29
CA VAL A 170 25.44 13.45 2.52
C VAL A 170 25.66 14.34 3.73
N ALA A 171 24.82 15.36 3.92
CA ALA A 171 24.89 16.26 5.07
C ALA A 171 23.50 16.76 5.48
N ILE A 172 23.36 17.19 6.74
CA ILE A 172 22.10 17.67 7.30
C ILE A 172 22.36 18.96 8.08
N SER A 173 21.43 19.90 8.03
CA SER A 173 21.43 21.09 8.88
C SER A 173 20.01 21.46 9.29
N GLN A 174 19.82 21.73 10.59
CA GLN A 174 18.58 22.24 11.15
C GLN A 174 18.91 23.25 12.25
N GLY A 175 18.36 24.46 12.14
CA GLY A 175 18.49 25.49 13.18
C GLY A 175 17.50 25.28 14.32
N CYS A 176 17.80 25.87 15.49
CA CYS A 176 16.94 25.80 16.68
C CYS A 176 15.55 26.44 16.50
N SER A 177 15.41 27.36 15.53
CA SER A 177 14.12 27.95 15.19
C SER A 177 13.14 26.93 14.62
N GLY A 178 13.63 25.77 14.14
CA GLY A 178 12.80 24.71 13.57
C GLY A 178 11.97 25.14 12.37
N ARG A 179 12.31 26.24 11.70
CA ARG A 179 11.59 26.71 10.51
C ARG A 179 12.16 26.19 9.20
N ASN A 180 13.31 25.52 9.28
CA ASN A 180 14.02 24.95 8.15
C ASN A 180 14.72 23.65 8.56
N VAL A 181 14.51 22.59 7.78
CA VAL A 181 15.28 21.34 7.82
C VAL A 181 15.90 21.16 6.45
N SER A 182 17.23 21.08 6.38
CA SER A 182 17.97 20.95 5.14
C SER A 182 18.74 19.63 5.08
N ALA A 183 18.69 18.98 3.92
CA ALA A 183 19.51 17.82 3.55
C ALA A 183 20.35 18.17 2.33
N VAL A 184 21.54 17.59 2.22
CA VAL A 184 22.40 17.68 1.04
C VAL A 184 22.45 16.33 0.36
N VAL A 185 22.19 16.29 -0.94
CA VAL A 185 22.20 15.09 -1.78
C VAL A 185 23.11 15.33 -2.99
N MET A 186 23.49 14.28 -3.70
CA MET A 186 24.20 14.42 -4.98
C MET A 186 23.31 15.14 -5.99
N GLN A 187 23.87 16.03 -6.81
CA GLN A 187 23.08 16.89 -7.70
C GLN A 187 22.26 16.08 -8.73
N GLU A 188 22.74 14.91 -9.15
CA GLU A 188 22.01 13.99 -10.03
C GLU A 188 20.67 13.52 -9.45
N GLU A 189 20.55 13.49 -8.12
CA GLU A 189 19.32 13.08 -7.43
C GLU A 189 18.39 14.26 -7.12
N SER A 190 18.79 15.52 -7.38
CA SER A 190 18.07 16.75 -7.01
C SER A 190 16.58 16.71 -7.40
N ALA A 191 16.29 16.42 -8.66
CA ALA A 191 14.91 16.41 -9.17
C ALA A 191 14.08 15.28 -8.56
N LYS A 192 14.68 14.10 -8.35
CA LYS A 192 14.03 12.93 -7.73
C LYS A 192 13.73 13.21 -6.26
N ALA A 193 14.69 13.79 -5.55
CA ALA A 193 14.59 14.15 -4.14
C ALA A 193 13.52 15.22 -3.90
N LEU A 194 13.49 16.28 -4.71
CA LEU A 194 12.46 17.31 -4.63
C LEU A 194 11.05 16.74 -4.84
N ARG A 195 10.87 15.85 -5.84
CA ARG A 195 9.59 15.15 -6.06
C ARG A 195 9.20 14.26 -4.89
N ALA A 196 10.16 13.53 -4.32
CA ALA A 196 9.94 12.64 -3.18
C ALA A 196 9.43 13.41 -1.95
N VAL A 197 10.10 14.50 -1.57
CA VAL A 197 9.70 15.29 -0.40
C VAL A 197 8.40 16.06 -0.63
N HIS A 198 8.16 16.56 -1.85
CA HIS A 198 6.85 17.12 -2.22
C HIS A 198 5.73 16.08 -2.08
N GLY A 199 5.95 14.87 -2.59
CA GLY A 199 5.00 13.77 -2.51
C GLY A 199 4.73 13.33 -1.08
N ALA A 200 5.75 13.23 -0.22
CA ALA A 200 5.58 12.78 1.16
C ALA A 200 4.83 13.79 2.05
N PHE A 201 4.90 15.09 1.75
CA PHE A 201 4.25 16.13 2.53
C PHE A 201 2.89 16.57 1.97
N MET A 202 2.53 16.06 0.79
CA MET A 202 1.23 16.28 0.14
C MET A 202 0.80 17.76 0.14
N LEU A 203 1.76 18.66 -0.14
CA LEU A 203 1.50 20.11 -0.21
C LEU A 203 0.58 20.47 -1.39
N SER A 204 0.41 19.54 -2.32
CA SER A 204 -0.64 19.49 -3.35
C SER A 204 -1.43 18.19 -3.21
N ALA A 205 -2.62 18.11 -3.80
CA ALA A 205 -3.31 16.83 -3.95
C ALA A 205 -2.36 15.84 -4.65
N ASN A 206 -2.05 14.72 -4.00
CA ASN A 206 -1.21 13.71 -4.61
C ASN A 206 -2.04 12.93 -5.61
N THR A 207 -1.50 12.72 -6.80
CA THR A 207 -2.14 11.89 -7.82
C THR A 207 -1.35 10.60 -7.93
N ILE A 208 -2.00 9.47 -7.68
CA ILE A 208 -1.44 8.15 -7.97
C ILE A 208 -1.92 7.74 -9.35
N SER A 209 -0.96 7.37 -10.20
CA SER A 209 -1.27 6.88 -11.54
C SER A 209 -1.71 5.42 -11.46
N VAL A 210 -2.95 5.14 -11.86
CA VAL A 210 -3.56 3.81 -11.83
C VAL A 210 -3.62 3.25 -13.25
N GLY A 211 -3.07 2.05 -13.45
CA GLY A 211 -3.33 1.26 -14.65
C GLY A 211 -4.07 -0.02 -14.29
N VAL A 212 -5.06 -0.41 -15.10
CA VAL A 212 -5.87 -1.61 -14.84
C VAL A 212 -5.67 -2.66 -15.92
N ILE A 213 -5.28 -3.87 -15.54
CA ILE A 213 -5.11 -4.99 -16.46
C ILE A 213 -6.30 -5.93 -16.29
N GLY A 214 -7.00 -6.20 -17.40
CA GLY A 214 -8.20 -7.03 -17.43
C GLY A 214 -9.47 -6.18 -17.40
N THR A 215 -10.20 -6.19 -18.52
CA THR A 215 -11.46 -5.43 -18.70
C THR A 215 -12.71 -6.27 -18.45
N GLY A 216 -12.58 -7.39 -17.76
CA GLY A 216 -13.70 -8.24 -17.37
C GLY A 216 -14.62 -7.58 -16.33
N PRO A 217 -15.62 -8.30 -15.81
CA PRO A 217 -16.60 -7.76 -14.87
C PRO A 217 -15.98 -7.10 -13.63
N ILE A 218 -14.98 -7.75 -13.00
CA ILE A 218 -14.23 -7.21 -11.86
C ILE A 218 -13.46 -5.93 -12.25
N GLY A 219 -12.78 -5.94 -13.40
CA GLY A 219 -12.05 -4.79 -13.93
C GLY A 219 -12.95 -3.57 -14.16
N ARG A 220 -14.14 -3.80 -14.71
CA ARG A 220 -15.17 -2.76 -14.89
C ARG A 220 -15.67 -2.23 -13.55
N ALA A 221 -15.95 -3.13 -12.61
CA ALA A 221 -16.44 -2.73 -11.30
C ALA A 221 -15.42 -1.88 -10.54
N ILE A 222 -14.11 -2.19 -10.60
CA ILE A 222 -13.08 -1.38 -9.92
C ILE A 222 -12.92 0.00 -10.55
N VAL A 223 -12.95 0.13 -11.88
CA VAL A 223 -12.86 1.44 -12.55
C VAL A 223 -14.05 2.32 -12.22
N GLU A 224 -15.26 1.76 -12.27
CA GLU A 224 -16.45 2.48 -11.87
C GLU A 224 -16.40 2.89 -10.39
N MET A 225 -15.92 2.01 -9.51
CA MET A 225 -15.80 2.30 -8.09
C MET A 225 -14.75 3.37 -7.80
N ILE A 226 -13.61 3.37 -8.51
CA ILE A 226 -12.62 4.45 -8.46
C ILE A 226 -13.30 5.75 -8.87
N ARG A 227 -13.96 5.80 -10.03
CA ARG A 227 -14.67 6.99 -10.52
C ARG A 227 -15.62 7.58 -9.48
N GLN A 228 -16.45 6.73 -8.86
CA GLN A 228 -17.46 7.14 -7.89
C GLN A 228 -16.85 7.61 -6.56
N ARG A 229 -15.78 6.96 -6.11
CA ARG A 229 -15.21 7.18 -4.76
C ARG A 229 -14.02 8.12 -4.73
N ASN A 230 -13.42 8.44 -5.88
CA ASN A 230 -12.25 9.31 -5.96
C ASN A 230 -12.45 10.66 -5.24
N PRO A 231 -13.59 11.37 -5.39
CA PRO A 231 -13.81 12.63 -4.67
C PRO A 231 -13.79 12.47 -3.14
N ALA A 232 -14.31 11.37 -2.62
CA ALA A 232 -14.29 11.07 -1.18
C ALA A 232 -12.88 10.69 -0.71
N LEU A 233 -12.10 10.00 -1.54
CA LEU A 233 -10.70 9.68 -1.27
C LEU A 233 -9.83 10.93 -1.25
N GLU A 234 -10.02 11.85 -2.19
CA GLU A 234 -9.33 13.14 -2.22
C GLU A 234 -9.61 13.95 -0.96
N GLN A 235 -10.88 14.03 -0.54
CA GLN A 235 -11.26 14.74 0.68
C GLN A 235 -10.65 14.11 1.93
N ARG A 236 -10.69 12.77 2.04
CA ARG A 236 -10.25 12.03 3.22
C ARG A 236 -8.73 11.90 3.33
N TYR A 237 -8.04 11.66 2.22
CA TYR A 237 -6.63 11.29 2.19
C TYR A 237 -5.74 12.32 1.46
N ASN A 238 -6.30 13.39 0.90
CA ASN A 238 -5.58 14.34 0.03
C ASN A 238 -4.90 13.67 -1.17
N CYS A 239 -5.47 12.56 -1.62
CA CYS A 239 -4.94 11.73 -2.68
C CYS A 239 -6.04 11.44 -3.70
N SER A 240 -5.74 11.71 -4.96
CA SER A 240 -6.54 11.36 -6.13
C SER A 240 -5.95 10.11 -6.79
N LEU A 241 -6.82 9.25 -7.29
CA LEU A 241 -6.50 8.12 -8.13
C LEU A 241 -6.77 8.51 -9.58
N ALA A 242 -5.73 8.82 -10.35
CA ALA A 242 -5.88 9.14 -11.77
C ALA A 242 -5.75 7.87 -12.60
N LEU A 243 -6.78 7.55 -13.37
CA LEU A 243 -6.78 6.40 -14.25
C LEU A 243 -6.05 6.77 -15.54
N ARG A 244 -4.91 6.11 -15.80
CA ARG A 244 -4.00 6.47 -16.91
C ARG A 244 -3.91 5.43 -18.00
N ALA A 245 -4.25 4.19 -17.68
CA ALA A 245 -4.17 3.13 -18.65
C ALA A 245 -5.11 1.97 -18.33
N TRP A 246 -5.50 1.25 -19.38
CA TRP A 246 -6.04 -0.08 -19.24
C TRP A 246 -5.69 -0.98 -20.40
N CYS A 247 -5.71 -2.29 -20.17
CA CYS A 247 -5.57 -3.25 -21.26
C CYS A 247 -6.40 -4.52 -21.05
N ASN A 248 -6.81 -5.12 -22.16
CA ASN A 248 -7.32 -6.49 -22.21
C ASN A 248 -6.32 -7.40 -22.95
N SER A 249 -6.75 -8.53 -23.51
CA SER A 249 -5.85 -9.45 -24.22
C SER A 249 -5.43 -8.98 -25.62
N GLY A 250 -6.17 -8.07 -26.24
CA GLY A 250 -5.93 -7.60 -27.61
C GLY A 250 -5.66 -6.11 -27.74
N GLN A 251 -6.21 -5.27 -26.85
CA GLN A 251 -6.11 -3.82 -26.92
C GLN A 251 -5.68 -3.20 -25.60
N MET A 252 -5.08 -2.01 -25.68
CA MET A 252 -4.82 -1.13 -24.56
C MET A 252 -5.12 0.33 -24.90
N VAL A 253 -5.41 1.10 -23.87
CA VAL A 253 -5.53 2.56 -23.91
C VAL A 253 -4.51 3.15 -22.95
N LEU A 254 -3.80 4.16 -23.42
CA LEU A 254 -2.86 4.97 -22.64
C LEU A 254 -3.34 6.41 -22.73
N ALA A 255 -3.52 7.09 -21.60
CA ALA A 255 -3.95 8.47 -21.59
C ALA A 255 -3.27 9.29 -20.50
N ASP A 256 -3.25 10.60 -20.75
CA ASP A 256 -2.75 11.62 -19.85
C ASP A 256 -3.89 12.27 -19.02
N GLU A 257 -5.14 12.05 -19.37
CA GLU A 257 -6.31 12.56 -18.66
C GLU A 257 -7.33 11.44 -18.38
N ASP A 258 -7.95 11.47 -17.19
CA ASP A 258 -8.88 10.41 -16.77
C ASP A 258 -10.10 10.28 -17.70
N ALA A 259 -10.54 11.39 -18.29
CA ALA A 259 -11.70 11.46 -19.19
C ALA A 259 -11.57 10.51 -20.39
N ASP A 260 -10.35 10.32 -20.89
CA ASP A 260 -10.05 9.46 -22.03
C ASP A 260 -10.02 7.97 -21.65
N VAL A 261 -9.89 7.66 -20.35
CA VAL A 261 -9.81 6.30 -19.83
C VAL A 261 -11.16 5.79 -19.32
N TYR A 262 -12.08 6.70 -18.95
CA TYR A 262 -13.44 6.34 -18.55
C TYR A 262 -14.34 5.84 -19.70
N ASN A 263 -13.89 5.91 -20.96
CA ASN A 263 -14.49 5.19 -22.10
C ASN A 263 -14.15 3.69 -22.01
N TRP A 264 -14.50 3.08 -20.88
CA TRP A 264 -14.23 1.70 -20.48
C TRP A 264 -15.25 0.70 -21.08
N ASP A 265 -15.84 0.96 -22.24
CA ASP A 265 -16.84 0.06 -22.83
C ASP A 265 -16.23 -1.18 -23.53
N GLY A 266 -14.92 -1.39 -23.38
CA GLY A 266 -14.19 -2.50 -24.00
C GLY A 266 -13.99 -2.32 -25.51
N ASN A 267 -14.38 -1.17 -26.07
CA ASN A 267 -14.26 -0.85 -27.48
C ASN A 267 -13.64 0.55 -27.61
N ALA A 268 -12.33 0.63 -27.38
CA ALA A 268 -11.57 1.88 -27.24
C ALA A 268 -11.55 2.85 -28.45
N GLY A 269 -12.36 2.60 -29.49
CA GLY A 269 -12.43 3.46 -30.67
C GLY A 269 -11.04 3.73 -31.26
N GLY A 270 -10.81 4.96 -31.73
CA GLY A 270 -9.56 5.36 -32.39
C GLY A 270 -8.34 5.57 -31.48
N ALA A 271 -8.46 5.40 -30.16
CA ALA A 271 -7.35 5.53 -29.20
C ALA A 271 -6.74 4.18 -28.76
N ALA A 272 -7.32 3.07 -29.23
CA ALA A 272 -6.85 1.73 -28.92
C ALA A 272 -5.56 1.39 -29.67
N VAL A 273 -4.57 0.83 -28.97
CA VAL A 273 -3.37 0.22 -29.58
C VAL A 273 -3.25 -1.24 -29.14
N ASP A 274 -2.40 -2.02 -29.80
CA ASP A 274 -2.18 -3.42 -29.43
C ASP A 274 -1.64 -3.56 -27.99
N THR A 275 -2.09 -4.58 -27.27
CA THR A 275 -1.68 -4.79 -25.87
C THR A 275 -0.19 -5.07 -25.73
N ASP A 276 0.51 -4.17 -25.04
CA ASP A 276 1.83 -4.41 -24.48
C ASP A 276 1.87 -3.97 -23.00
N VAL A 277 1.94 -4.95 -22.09
CA VAL A 277 1.93 -4.70 -20.65
C VAL A 277 3.22 -4.03 -20.16
N ALA A 278 4.34 -4.15 -20.90
CA ALA A 278 5.57 -3.45 -20.56
C ALA A 278 5.45 -1.95 -20.92
N VAL A 279 4.86 -1.64 -22.08
CA VAL A 279 4.58 -0.25 -22.48
C VAL A 279 3.57 0.39 -21.52
N LEU A 280 2.53 -0.33 -21.09
CA LEU A 280 1.59 0.15 -20.08
C LEU A 280 2.31 0.53 -18.77
N ALA A 281 3.17 -0.35 -18.27
CA ALA A 281 3.93 -0.09 -17.05
C ALA A 281 4.90 1.10 -17.20
N GLU A 282 5.51 1.28 -18.38
CA GLU A 282 6.40 2.39 -18.68
C GLU A 282 5.65 3.74 -18.73
N HIS A 283 4.45 3.77 -19.34
CA HIS A 283 3.57 4.95 -19.38
C HIS A 283 3.21 5.43 -17.97
N LEU A 284 2.83 4.49 -17.09
CA LEU A 284 2.50 4.80 -15.69
C LEU A 284 3.70 5.37 -14.91
N HIS A 285 4.91 4.87 -15.18
CA HIS A 285 6.09 5.22 -14.40
C HIS A 285 6.71 6.57 -14.83
N LYS A 286 6.69 6.92 -16.13
CA LYS A 286 7.45 8.07 -16.65
C LYS A 286 6.74 9.42 -16.57
N ASN A 287 5.41 9.48 -16.74
CA ASN A 287 4.77 10.71 -17.20
C ASN A 287 3.91 11.44 -16.15
N HIS A 288 3.56 10.83 -15.01
CA HIS A 288 2.36 11.27 -14.27
C HIS A 288 2.47 11.41 -12.74
N GLY A 289 3.64 11.20 -12.14
CA GLY A 289 3.88 11.45 -10.72
C GLY A 289 4.91 10.50 -10.09
N PRO A 290 5.26 10.67 -8.81
CA PRO A 290 6.23 9.80 -8.13
C PRO A 290 5.69 8.40 -7.83
N TYR A 291 4.35 8.20 -7.87
CA TYR A 291 3.72 6.96 -7.45
C TYR A 291 2.77 6.42 -8.53
N CYS A 292 2.89 5.11 -8.80
CA CYS A 292 2.03 4.40 -9.72
C CYS A 292 1.64 3.03 -9.17
N VAL A 293 0.48 2.54 -9.60
CA VAL A 293 -0.08 1.26 -9.18
C VAL A 293 -0.72 0.56 -10.36
N ILE A 294 -0.43 -0.73 -10.50
CA ILE A 294 -1.11 -1.63 -11.43
C ILE A 294 -2.15 -2.42 -10.64
N VAL A 295 -3.40 -2.37 -11.10
CA VAL A 295 -4.49 -3.20 -10.62
C VAL A 295 -4.66 -4.36 -11.60
N ASP A 296 -4.17 -5.55 -11.23
CA ASP A 296 -4.27 -6.75 -12.06
C ASP A 296 -5.53 -7.54 -11.72
N CYS A 297 -6.56 -7.35 -12.54
CA CYS A 297 -7.84 -8.06 -12.51
C CYS A 297 -7.87 -9.24 -13.50
N SER A 298 -6.72 -9.64 -14.07
CA SER A 298 -6.64 -10.74 -15.03
C SER A 298 -6.43 -12.10 -14.36
N SER A 299 -6.65 -13.16 -15.14
CA SER A 299 -6.23 -14.54 -14.82
C SER A 299 -4.99 -14.94 -15.63
N SER A 300 -4.17 -13.97 -16.05
CA SER A 300 -3.05 -14.23 -16.95
C SER A 300 -1.77 -14.59 -16.19
N ARG A 301 -1.23 -15.80 -16.44
CA ARG A 301 0.10 -16.18 -15.96
C ARG A 301 1.21 -15.28 -16.52
N ARG A 302 1.06 -14.81 -17.77
CA ARG A 302 2.01 -13.89 -18.41
C ARG A 302 2.10 -12.57 -17.63
N VAL A 303 0.97 -12.02 -17.20
CA VAL A 303 0.91 -10.80 -16.39
C VAL A 303 1.53 -11.04 -15.02
N ALA A 304 1.16 -12.13 -14.34
CA ALA A 304 1.71 -12.47 -13.03
C ALA A 304 3.25 -12.59 -13.02
N ASN A 305 3.84 -13.14 -14.09
CA ASN A 305 5.29 -13.24 -14.25
C ASN A 305 6.01 -11.88 -14.35
N MET A 306 5.30 -10.80 -14.68
CA MET A 306 5.87 -9.45 -14.73
C MET A 306 5.88 -8.76 -13.36
N HIS A 307 5.11 -9.26 -12.39
CA HIS A 307 4.97 -8.63 -11.08
C HIS A 307 6.30 -8.35 -10.37
N PRO A 308 7.29 -9.27 -10.31
CA PRO A 308 8.58 -8.98 -9.69
C PRO A 308 9.30 -7.78 -10.32
N GLN A 309 9.33 -7.70 -11.65
CA GLN A 309 10.03 -6.65 -12.39
C GLN A 309 9.37 -5.28 -12.18
N TRP A 310 8.05 -5.25 -12.05
CA TRP A 310 7.32 -4.01 -11.75
C TRP A 310 7.57 -3.53 -10.32
N LEU A 311 7.54 -4.45 -9.34
CA LEU A 311 7.83 -4.12 -7.94
C LEU A 311 9.26 -3.60 -7.75
N GLU A 312 10.25 -4.22 -8.41
CA GLU A 312 11.65 -3.78 -8.39
C GLU A 312 11.82 -2.34 -8.92
N ARG A 313 10.96 -1.91 -9.85
CA ARG A 313 10.92 -0.54 -10.39
C ARG A 313 10.11 0.43 -9.54
N GLY A 314 9.63 0.02 -8.37
CA GLY A 314 8.81 0.86 -7.48
C GLY A 314 7.34 0.96 -7.89
N ILE A 315 6.85 0.14 -8.83
CA ILE A 315 5.45 0.12 -9.24
C ILE A 315 4.67 -0.75 -8.26
N HIS A 316 3.65 -0.18 -7.59
CA HIS A 316 2.81 -0.92 -6.66
C HIS A 316 1.86 -1.85 -7.42
N ILE A 317 1.45 -2.95 -6.79
CA ILE A 317 0.53 -3.92 -7.39
C ILE A 317 -0.61 -4.22 -6.42
N VAL A 318 -1.82 -4.18 -6.95
CA VAL A 318 -3.04 -4.70 -6.31
C VAL A 318 -3.62 -5.75 -7.24
N THR A 319 -3.84 -6.98 -6.80
CA THR A 319 -4.16 -8.06 -7.73
C THR A 319 -5.22 -9.04 -7.24
N ALA A 320 -6.11 -9.44 -8.14
CA ALA A 320 -6.98 -10.61 -8.00
C ALA A 320 -6.39 -11.87 -8.67
N ASN A 321 -5.24 -11.73 -9.32
CA ASN A 321 -4.58 -12.80 -10.07
C ASN A 321 -3.90 -13.80 -9.12
N LYS A 322 -4.40 -15.03 -9.15
CA LYS A 322 -3.93 -16.11 -8.28
C LYS A 322 -2.58 -16.69 -8.71
N HIS A 323 -2.13 -16.48 -9.95
CA HIS A 323 -0.93 -17.14 -10.47
C HIS A 323 0.37 -16.69 -9.79
N GLY A 324 0.46 -15.42 -9.36
CA GLY A 324 1.66 -14.92 -8.68
C GLY A 324 1.93 -15.63 -7.35
N LEU A 325 0.86 -15.98 -6.63
CA LEU A 325 0.95 -16.52 -5.26
C LEU A 325 0.67 -18.02 -5.20
N GLY A 326 -0.21 -18.54 -6.06
CA GLY A 326 -0.59 -19.94 -6.17
C GLY A 326 0.06 -20.67 -7.35
N GLY A 327 1.06 -20.05 -7.98
CA GLY A 327 1.87 -20.65 -9.05
C GLY A 327 3.16 -21.31 -8.53
N PRO A 328 4.19 -21.44 -9.39
CA PRO A 328 5.48 -21.99 -8.99
C PRO A 328 6.10 -21.22 -7.80
N GLU A 329 6.79 -21.94 -6.91
CA GLU A 329 7.39 -21.35 -5.70
C GLU A 329 8.39 -20.22 -6.03
N VAL A 330 9.11 -20.34 -7.15
CA VAL A 330 10.07 -19.33 -7.62
C VAL A 330 9.39 -17.97 -7.81
N LEU A 331 8.26 -17.92 -8.51
CA LEU A 331 7.53 -16.67 -8.74
C LEU A 331 7.04 -16.05 -7.44
N PHE A 332 6.53 -16.87 -6.51
CA PHE A 332 6.11 -16.40 -5.19
C PHE A 332 7.28 -15.78 -4.40
N LYS A 333 8.45 -16.44 -4.43
CA LYS A 333 9.68 -15.94 -3.77
C LYS A 333 10.19 -14.65 -4.41
N ASP A 334 10.18 -14.56 -5.74
CA ASP A 334 10.59 -13.35 -6.46
C ASP A 334 9.68 -12.16 -6.12
N ILE A 335 8.36 -12.37 -6.07
CA ILE A 335 7.41 -11.34 -5.62
C ILE A 335 7.68 -10.95 -4.16
N ALA A 336 7.85 -11.93 -3.27
CA ALA A 336 8.10 -11.69 -1.85
C ALA A 336 9.39 -10.89 -1.61
N ALA A 337 10.44 -11.17 -2.37
CA ALA A 337 11.71 -10.46 -2.29
C ALA A 337 11.57 -8.96 -2.59
N GLN A 338 10.63 -8.56 -3.46
CA GLN A 338 10.46 -7.17 -3.88
C GLN A 338 9.45 -6.36 -3.05
N LYS A 339 8.78 -6.98 -2.06
CA LYS A 339 7.77 -6.31 -1.20
C LYS A 339 8.34 -5.17 -0.34
N HIS A 340 9.66 -5.08 -0.20
CA HIS A 340 10.33 -3.98 0.51
C HIS A 340 10.50 -2.72 -0.36
N VAL A 341 10.46 -2.87 -1.69
CA VAL A 341 10.59 -1.77 -2.66
C VAL A 341 9.23 -1.14 -2.94
N ALA A 342 8.22 -1.98 -3.18
CA ALA A 342 6.86 -1.55 -3.53
C ALA A 342 5.80 -2.45 -2.87
N ASN A 343 4.64 -1.86 -2.61
CA ASN A 343 3.50 -2.58 -2.06
C ASN A 343 2.96 -3.62 -3.05
N TYR A 344 2.77 -4.85 -2.55
CA TYR A 344 2.06 -5.93 -3.24
C TYR A 344 0.85 -6.37 -2.40
N LYS A 345 -0.36 -6.06 -2.88
CA LYS A 345 -1.63 -6.32 -2.20
C LYS A 345 -2.49 -7.29 -3.03
N TYR A 346 -3.17 -8.22 -2.35
CA TYR A 346 -3.72 -9.42 -2.97
C TYR A 346 -4.84 -10.08 -2.15
N GLU A 347 -5.58 -9.29 -1.36
CA GLU A 347 -6.61 -9.79 -0.45
C GLU A 347 -7.65 -10.65 -1.20
N THR A 348 -7.97 -10.25 -2.43
CA THR A 348 -9.07 -10.83 -3.21
C THR A 348 -8.77 -12.18 -3.85
N THR A 349 -7.54 -12.70 -3.69
CA THR A 349 -7.10 -13.95 -4.32
C THR A 349 -7.67 -15.22 -3.67
N VAL A 350 -8.10 -15.17 -2.40
CA VAL A 350 -8.63 -16.34 -1.66
C VAL A 350 -10.11 -16.18 -1.30
N GLY A 351 -10.48 -15.02 -0.76
CA GLY A 351 -11.81 -14.78 -0.18
C GLY A 351 -12.74 -13.89 -1.00
N ALA A 352 -12.44 -13.62 -2.27
CA ALA A 352 -13.15 -12.60 -3.05
C ALA A 352 -13.09 -11.24 -2.32
N GLY A 353 -14.21 -10.67 -1.87
CA GLY A 353 -14.21 -9.44 -1.06
C GLY A 353 -13.95 -9.63 0.44
N LEU A 354 -13.89 -10.88 0.93
CA LEU A 354 -13.80 -11.16 2.36
C LEU A 354 -12.38 -10.92 2.91
N PRO A 355 -12.26 -10.39 4.14
CA PRO A 355 -10.98 -10.15 4.81
C PRO A 355 -10.38 -11.47 5.32
N VAL A 356 -9.77 -12.27 4.44
CA VAL A 356 -9.18 -13.56 4.77
C VAL A 356 -7.68 -13.43 5.08
N LEU A 357 -6.91 -12.92 4.12
CA LEU A 357 -5.45 -12.87 4.21
C LEU A 357 -4.99 -11.82 5.21
N CYS A 358 -5.72 -10.70 5.31
CA CYS A 358 -5.43 -9.69 6.32
C CYS A 358 -5.61 -10.22 7.75
N ASN A 359 -6.58 -11.12 8.00
CA ASN A 359 -6.73 -11.78 9.30
C ASN A 359 -5.56 -12.72 9.60
N VAL A 360 -5.07 -13.48 8.61
CA VAL A 360 -3.86 -14.31 8.77
C VAL A 360 -2.66 -13.44 9.17
N ARG A 361 -2.42 -12.33 8.46
CA ARG A 361 -1.33 -11.40 8.78
C ARG A 361 -1.48 -10.81 10.19
N GLN A 362 -2.70 -10.42 10.58
CA GLN A 362 -2.94 -9.86 11.91
C GLN A 362 -2.65 -10.86 13.02
N LEU A 363 -3.07 -12.12 12.86
CA LEU A 363 -2.77 -13.20 13.81
C LEU A 363 -1.26 -13.46 13.90
N GLN A 364 -0.56 -13.49 12.75
CA GLN A 364 0.89 -13.67 12.74
C GLN A 364 1.65 -12.49 13.38
N ILE A 365 1.24 -11.25 13.11
CA ILE A 365 1.88 -10.04 13.67
C ILE A 365 1.70 -9.97 15.19
N SER A 366 0.54 -10.40 15.71
CA SER A 366 0.31 -10.47 17.17
C SER A 366 1.02 -11.64 17.84
N GLY A 367 1.58 -12.58 17.05
CA GLY A 367 2.24 -13.80 17.54
C GLY A 367 1.29 -14.96 17.83
N ASP A 368 -0.01 -14.85 17.50
CA ASP A 368 -0.98 -15.92 17.67
C ASP A 368 -0.81 -16.99 16.59
N ARG A 369 -0.40 -18.20 17.00
CA ARG A 369 -0.05 -19.28 16.07
C ARG A 369 -1.30 -19.97 15.53
N ILE A 370 -1.43 -20.02 14.22
CA ILE A 370 -2.50 -20.75 13.53
C ILE A 370 -2.12 -22.23 13.46
N HIS A 371 -2.91 -23.10 14.09
CA HIS A 371 -2.68 -24.56 14.09
C HIS A 371 -3.44 -25.26 12.99
N ARG A 372 -4.65 -24.77 12.69
CA ARG A 372 -5.52 -25.37 11.69
C ARG A 372 -6.36 -24.32 11.01
N VAL A 373 -6.50 -24.46 9.70
CA VAL A 373 -7.45 -23.71 8.88
C VAL A 373 -8.39 -24.69 8.19
N ARG A 374 -9.68 -24.37 8.17
CA ARG A 374 -10.69 -25.09 7.39
C ARG A 374 -11.49 -24.08 6.59
N GLY A 375 -11.96 -24.43 5.40
CA GLY A 375 -12.83 -23.54 4.66
C GLY A 375 -13.53 -24.17 3.47
N THR A 376 -14.61 -23.52 3.06
CA THR A 376 -15.36 -23.80 1.83
C THR A 376 -15.17 -22.60 0.90
N LEU A 377 -14.37 -22.78 -0.16
CA LEU A 377 -13.81 -21.69 -0.98
C LEU A 377 -14.14 -21.83 -2.47
N SER A 378 -15.20 -22.56 -2.78
CA SER A 378 -15.76 -22.66 -4.13
C SER A 378 -17.24 -22.37 -4.07
N ALA A 379 -17.68 -21.32 -4.78
CA ALA A 379 -19.05 -20.83 -4.68
C ALA A 379 -19.98 -21.82 -5.37
N SER A 380 -19.56 -22.29 -6.55
CA SER A 380 -20.23 -23.28 -7.37
C SER A 380 -20.42 -24.57 -6.60
N VAL A 381 -19.37 -25.08 -5.94
CA VAL A 381 -19.47 -26.31 -5.14
C VAL A 381 -20.34 -26.10 -3.89
N THR A 382 -20.19 -24.99 -3.16
CA THR A 382 -21.07 -24.69 -2.02
C THR A 382 -22.53 -24.63 -2.46
N TRP A 383 -22.81 -23.98 -3.60
CA TRP A 383 -24.15 -23.91 -4.18
C TRP A 383 -24.72 -25.30 -4.51
N ILE A 384 -23.94 -26.14 -5.19
CA ILE A 384 -24.33 -27.50 -5.55
C ILE A 384 -24.61 -28.33 -4.29
N MET A 385 -23.70 -28.31 -3.31
CA MET A 385 -23.85 -29.09 -2.07
C MET A 385 -25.05 -28.64 -1.23
N ASN A 386 -25.36 -27.35 -1.20
CA ASN A 386 -26.55 -26.83 -0.52
C ASN A 386 -27.86 -27.27 -1.19
N ARG A 387 -27.82 -27.59 -2.50
CA ARG A 387 -28.98 -28.05 -3.25
C ARG A 387 -29.18 -29.55 -3.14
N VAL A 388 -28.11 -30.34 -3.14
CA VAL A 388 -28.19 -31.81 -3.05
C VAL A 388 -28.33 -32.28 -1.60
N ASN A 389 -27.74 -31.55 -0.65
CA ASN A 389 -27.75 -31.89 0.77
C ASN A 389 -27.92 -30.62 1.65
N PRO A 390 -29.13 -30.03 1.65
CA PRO A 390 -29.45 -28.84 2.45
C PRO A 390 -29.40 -29.13 3.95
N SER A 391 -29.06 -28.12 4.76
CA SER A 391 -29.16 -28.24 6.22
C SER A 391 -30.61 -28.18 6.68
N PRO A 392 -31.05 -29.06 7.59
CA PRO A 392 -32.40 -29.00 8.16
C PRO A 392 -32.64 -27.76 9.06
N LEU A 393 -31.59 -27.05 9.47
CA LEU A 393 -31.66 -25.90 10.36
C LEU A 393 -31.71 -24.54 9.63
N GLY A 394 -31.69 -24.54 8.30
CA GLY A 394 -31.76 -23.34 7.47
C GLY A 394 -30.51 -23.07 6.62
N GLY A 395 -30.63 -22.04 5.78
CA GLY A 395 -29.75 -21.66 4.66
C GLY A 395 -30.62 -21.19 3.48
N SER A 396 -30.07 -20.56 2.45
CA SER A 396 -30.88 -20.03 1.33
C SER A 396 -31.66 -21.07 0.51
N ALA A 397 -31.38 -22.36 0.67
CA ALA A 397 -32.09 -23.45 0.00
C ALA A 397 -33.05 -24.13 1.00
N THR A 398 -34.35 -24.07 0.73
CA THR A 398 -35.35 -24.82 1.52
C THR A 398 -35.39 -26.29 1.08
N ALA A 399 -36.06 -27.16 1.85
CA ALA A 399 -36.31 -28.55 1.42
C ALA A 399 -37.09 -28.64 0.09
N GLN A 400 -37.79 -27.56 -0.31
CA GLN A 400 -38.47 -27.42 -1.60
C GLN A 400 -37.53 -27.03 -2.75
N ASP A 401 -36.34 -26.50 -2.45
CA ASP A 401 -35.31 -26.11 -3.42
C ASP A 401 -34.23 -27.19 -3.61
N ALA A 402 -34.39 -28.34 -2.95
CA ALA A 402 -33.46 -29.45 -3.03
C ALA A 402 -33.47 -30.06 -4.44
N ALA A 403 -32.29 -30.22 -5.03
CA ALA A 403 -32.15 -31.00 -6.26
C ALA A 403 -32.37 -32.48 -5.93
N ALA A 404 -33.02 -33.20 -6.84
CA ALA A 404 -33.29 -34.63 -6.65
C ALA A 404 -32.01 -35.47 -6.65
N THR A 405 -30.97 -35.04 -7.39
CA THR A 405 -29.70 -35.76 -7.56
C THR A 405 -28.51 -34.81 -7.69
N LEU A 406 -27.28 -35.31 -7.50
CA LEU A 406 -26.06 -34.53 -7.71
C LEU A 406 -25.90 -34.04 -9.17
N PRO A 407 -26.09 -34.90 -10.21
CA PRO A 407 -26.14 -34.46 -11.61
C PRO A 407 -27.12 -33.32 -11.87
N ASP A 408 -28.34 -33.37 -11.30
CA ASP A 408 -29.35 -32.35 -11.55
C ASP A 408 -28.94 -31.00 -10.94
N ALA A 409 -28.34 -31.02 -9.74
CA ALA A 409 -27.80 -29.80 -9.14
C ALA A 409 -26.66 -29.20 -9.98
N ILE A 410 -25.75 -30.01 -10.50
CA ILE A 410 -24.65 -29.54 -11.36
C ILE A 410 -25.20 -28.92 -12.65
N LEU A 411 -26.17 -29.57 -13.29
CA LEU A 411 -26.80 -29.07 -14.51
C LEU A 411 -27.55 -27.76 -14.27
N ASP A 412 -28.27 -27.63 -13.15
CA ASP A 412 -28.95 -26.37 -12.78
C ASP A 412 -27.94 -25.25 -12.45
N ALA A 413 -26.83 -25.58 -11.77
CA ALA A 413 -25.73 -24.63 -11.55
C ALA A 413 -25.14 -24.12 -12.87
N HIS A 414 -24.89 -25.04 -13.80
CA HIS A 414 -24.34 -24.74 -15.11
C HIS A 414 -25.29 -23.89 -15.96
N ALA A 415 -26.59 -24.25 -16.00
CA ALA A 415 -27.61 -23.51 -16.73
C ALA A 415 -27.79 -22.06 -16.23
N ARG A 416 -27.51 -21.82 -14.94
CA ARG A 416 -27.53 -20.50 -14.31
C ARG A 416 -26.21 -19.73 -14.41
N GLY A 417 -25.17 -20.33 -14.99
CA GLY A 417 -23.85 -19.73 -15.13
C GLY A 417 -23.05 -19.68 -13.83
N PHE A 418 -23.34 -20.53 -12.85
CA PHE A 418 -22.55 -20.62 -11.61
C PHE A 418 -21.28 -21.47 -11.75
N THR A 419 -21.18 -22.31 -12.78
CA THR A 419 -19.97 -23.09 -13.08
C THR A 419 -19.25 -22.51 -14.28
N GLU A 420 -17.99 -22.90 -14.45
CA GLU A 420 -17.25 -22.70 -15.69
C GLU A 420 -17.92 -23.41 -16.89
N VAL A 421 -17.45 -23.06 -18.10
CA VAL A 421 -17.90 -23.70 -19.36
C VAL A 421 -17.72 -25.22 -19.29
N ASN A 422 -16.61 -25.67 -18.71
CA ASN A 422 -16.42 -27.06 -18.29
C ASN A 422 -16.61 -27.16 -16.78
N PHE A 423 -17.74 -27.70 -16.32
CA PHE A 423 -18.01 -27.77 -14.87
C PHE A 423 -17.04 -28.70 -14.12
N ALA A 424 -16.32 -29.59 -14.82
CA ALA A 424 -15.28 -30.42 -14.18
C ALA A 424 -14.14 -29.58 -13.59
N ASP A 425 -13.89 -28.38 -14.12
CA ASP A 425 -12.91 -27.43 -13.58
C ASP A 425 -13.23 -27.03 -12.13
N ASP A 426 -14.51 -26.83 -11.81
CA ASP A 426 -14.96 -26.48 -10.45
C ASP A 426 -14.98 -27.70 -9.52
N LEU A 427 -15.48 -28.83 -10.01
CA LEU A 427 -15.76 -30.02 -9.20
C LEU A 427 -14.53 -30.86 -8.86
N CYS A 428 -13.42 -30.68 -9.59
CA CYS A 428 -12.15 -31.35 -9.29
C CYS A 428 -11.38 -30.70 -8.13
N GLY A 429 -11.82 -29.53 -7.63
CA GLY A 429 -11.21 -28.84 -6.50
C GLY A 429 -9.91 -28.10 -6.81
N HIS A 430 -9.51 -27.98 -8.09
CA HIS A 430 -8.27 -27.31 -8.47
C HIS A 430 -8.25 -25.82 -8.07
N GLU A 431 -9.34 -25.09 -8.31
CA GLU A 431 -9.42 -23.67 -7.94
C GLU A 431 -9.29 -23.47 -6.42
N MET A 432 -9.90 -24.37 -5.66
CA MET A 432 -9.79 -24.42 -4.21
C MET A 432 -8.37 -24.78 -3.74
N ALA A 433 -7.68 -25.69 -4.45
CA ALA A 433 -6.29 -26.04 -4.17
C ALA A 433 -5.35 -24.83 -4.34
N VAL A 434 -5.55 -24.03 -5.38
CA VAL A 434 -4.79 -22.79 -5.59
C VAL A 434 -5.05 -21.80 -4.44
N LYS A 435 -6.30 -21.62 -4.00
CA LYS A 435 -6.65 -20.74 -2.87
C LYS A 435 -6.03 -21.23 -1.55
N LEU A 436 -6.08 -22.54 -1.31
CA LEU A 436 -5.51 -23.18 -0.12
C LEU A 436 -3.98 -23.05 -0.10
N LEU A 437 -3.33 -23.20 -1.26
CA LEU A 437 -1.90 -23.00 -1.45
C LEU A 437 -1.47 -21.56 -1.13
N ILE A 438 -2.21 -20.56 -1.62
CA ILE A 438 -1.95 -19.15 -1.30
C ILE A 438 -2.04 -18.93 0.21
N LEU A 439 -3.08 -19.49 0.85
CA LEU A 439 -3.29 -19.36 2.29
C LEU A 439 -2.18 -20.04 3.11
N ALA A 440 -1.76 -21.24 2.71
CA ALA A 440 -0.66 -21.96 3.35
C ALA A 440 0.67 -21.19 3.23
N ARG A 441 0.96 -20.63 2.06
CA ARG A 441 2.14 -19.77 1.85
C ARG A 441 2.09 -18.50 2.68
N GLU A 442 0.91 -17.88 2.82
CA GLU A 442 0.72 -16.72 3.72
C GLU A 442 0.98 -17.11 5.18
N MET A 443 0.59 -18.32 5.59
CA MET A 443 0.89 -18.87 6.92
C MET A 443 2.38 -19.19 7.14
N GLY A 444 3.24 -19.05 6.12
CA GLY A 444 4.66 -19.38 6.18
C GLY A 444 4.98 -20.85 5.93
N ILE A 445 4.03 -21.63 5.39
CA ILE A 445 4.22 -23.04 5.07
C ILE A 445 4.76 -23.15 3.63
N SER A 446 5.91 -23.82 3.47
CA SER A 446 6.47 -24.13 2.15
C SER A 446 5.78 -25.36 1.59
N VAL A 447 4.91 -25.12 0.60
CA VAL A 447 4.14 -26.13 -0.13
C VAL A 447 4.04 -25.75 -1.59
N ASN A 448 3.94 -26.75 -2.47
CA ASN A 448 3.62 -26.61 -3.88
C ASN A 448 2.22 -27.15 -4.18
N ILE A 449 1.74 -26.92 -5.40
CA ILE A 449 0.40 -27.36 -5.79
C ILE A 449 0.30 -28.89 -5.84
N GLU A 450 1.42 -29.57 -6.14
CA GLU A 450 1.54 -31.02 -6.17
C GLU A 450 1.47 -31.64 -4.77
N ASP A 451 1.77 -30.87 -3.73
CA ASP A 451 1.70 -31.29 -2.32
C ASP A 451 0.28 -31.16 -1.73
N VAL A 452 -0.67 -30.56 -2.48
CA VAL A 452 -2.06 -30.43 -2.05
C VAL A 452 -2.81 -31.72 -2.38
N GLU A 453 -3.23 -32.45 -1.36
CA GLU A 453 -4.00 -33.68 -1.52
C GLU A 453 -5.45 -33.34 -1.90
N VAL A 454 -5.81 -33.47 -3.17
CA VAL A 454 -7.16 -33.15 -3.65
C VAL A 454 -7.95 -34.43 -3.93
N THR A 455 -9.05 -34.62 -3.20
CA THR A 455 -10.04 -35.67 -3.49
C THR A 455 -11.24 -35.03 -4.18
N PRO A 456 -11.49 -35.30 -5.47
CA PRO A 456 -12.64 -34.76 -6.19
C PRO A 456 -13.97 -35.13 -5.51
N ILE A 457 -15.02 -34.35 -5.76
CA ILE A 457 -16.38 -34.60 -5.22
C ILE A 457 -16.85 -36.03 -5.51
N VAL A 458 -16.51 -36.54 -6.70
CA VAL A 458 -16.77 -37.93 -7.12
C VAL A 458 -15.47 -38.59 -7.59
N PRO A 459 -15.12 -39.78 -7.09
CA PRO A 459 -13.91 -40.50 -7.51
C PRO A 459 -13.79 -40.67 -9.03
N GLY A 460 -12.60 -40.42 -9.57
CA GLY A 460 -12.31 -40.54 -11.01
C GLY A 460 -12.69 -39.31 -11.85
N LEU A 461 -13.32 -38.29 -11.27
CA LEU A 461 -13.53 -37.02 -11.95
C LEU A 461 -12.19 -36.29 -12.11
N VAL A 462 -11.86 -35.88 -13.33
CA VAL A 462 -10.63 -35.14 -13.66
C VAL A 462 -10.96 -33.85 -14.38
N ARG A 463 -10.09 -32.86 -14.22
CA ARG A 463 -10.28 -31.48 -14.72
C ARG A 463 -10.56 -31.41 -16.24
N GLU A 464 -9.80 -32.15 -17.03
CA GLU A 464 -9.86 -32.10 -18.50
C GLU A 464 -11.00 -32.94 -19.10
N MET A 465 -11.81 -33.60 -18.26
CA MET A 465 -12.93 -34.42 -18.70
C MET A 465 -13.99 -33.53 -19.36
N ALA A 466 -14.52 -33.95 -20.50
CA ALA A 466 -15.61 -33.25 -21.17
C ALA A 466 -16.91 -33.35 -20.34
N ASN A 467 -17.75 -32.32 -20.39
CA ASN A 467 -19.02 -32.25 -19.63
C ASN A 467 -19.88 -33.52 -19.78
N ASP A 468 -20.02 -34.06 -20.99
CA ASP A 468 -20.83 -35.27 -21.23
C ASP A 468 -20.26 -36.52 -20.55
N GLU A 469 -18.93 -36.67 -20.57
CA GLU A 469 -18.23 -37.77 -19.92
C GLU A 469 -18.30 -37.64 -18.39
N ALA A 470 -18.09 -36.43 -17.88
CA ALA A 470 -18.23 -36.11 -16.46
C ALA A 470 -19.66 -36.40 -15.97
N LEU A 471 -20.67 -35.99 -16.73
CA LEU A 471 -22.08 -36.26 -16.41
C LEU A 471 -22.40 -37.76 -16.41
N ALA A 472 -21.86 -38.52 -17.35
CA ALA A 472 -22.02 -39.98 -17.38
C ALA A 472 -21.38 -40.64 -16.14
N LEU A 473 -20.19 -40.19 -15.74
CA LEU A 473 -19.52 -40.66 -14.53
C LEU A 473 -20.34 -40.33 -13.26
N LEU A 474 -20.82 -39.09 -13.16
CA LEU A 474 -21.63 -38.63 -12.03
C LEU A 474 -22.92 -39.46 -11.90
N ARG A 475 -23.65 -39.68 -13.00
CA ARG A 475 -24.86 -40.52 -13.03
C ARG A 475 -24.58 -41.96 -12.60
N LYS A 476 -23.44 -42.53 -13.01
CA LYS A 476 -23.03 -43.88 -12.62
C LYS A 476 -22.76 -44.00 -11.12
N GLN A 477 -22.29 -42.93 -10.48
CA GLN A 477 -21.92 -42.91 -9.06
C GLN A 477 -23.00 -42.33 -8.13
N GLU A 478 -24.13 -41.87 -8.69
CA GLU A 478 -25.20 -41.21 -7.94
C GLU A 478 -25.67 -42.03 -6.74
N ALA A 479 -25.98 -43.31 -6.92
CA ALA A 479 -26.46 -44.15 -5.83
C ALA A 479 -25.48 -44.22 -4.65
N GLY A 480 -24.17 -44.25 -4.93
CA GLY A 480 -23.14 -44.22 -3.89
C GLY A 480 -23.04 -42.86 -3.20
N PHE A 481 -23.22 -41.78 -3.95
CA PHE A 481 -23.24 -40.42 -3.40
C PHE A 481 -24.46 -40.17 -2.51
N THR A 482 -25.65 -40.59 -2.95
CA THR A 482 -26.90 -40.50 -2.17
C THR A 482 -26.79 -41.28 -0.85
N GLU A 483 -26.17 -42.48 -0.86
CA GLU A 483 -25.97 -43.24 0.38
C GLU A 483 -25.03 -42.52 1.36
N ARG A 484 -23.97 -41.83 0.87
CA ARG A 484 -23.11 -41.00 1.71
C ARG A 484 -23.88 -39.84 2.35
N ILE A 485 -24.78 -39.20 1.60
CA ILE A 485 -25.66 -38.15 2.13
C ILE A 485 -26.57 -38.71 3.23
N ASN A 486 -27.23 -39.85 2.97
CA ASN A 486 -28.11 -40.50 3.93
C ASN A 486 -27.37 -40.98 5.17
N ALA A 487 -26.11 -41.40 5.04
CA ALA A 487 -25.23 -41.76 6.15
C ALA A 487 -24.90 -40.53 7.02
N ALA A 488 -24.50 -39.41 6.41
CA ALA A 488 -24.26 -38.16 7.13
C ALA A 488 -25.53 -37.66 7.85
N ALA A 489 -26.69 -37.71 7.18
CA ALA A 489 -27.96 -37.29 7.75
C ALA A 489 -28.37 -38.11 8.98
N ARG A 490 -28.08 -39.43 9.01
CA ARG A 490 -28.30 -40.28 10.20
C ARG A 490 -27.51 -39.81 11.43
N ASN A 491 -26.38 -39.13 11.22
CA ASN A 491 -25.55 -38.56 12.27
C ASN A 491 -25.91 -37.09 12.60
N GLY A 492 -26.95 -36.52 11.98
CA GLY A 492 -27.28 -35.09 12.11
C GLY A 492 -26.30 -34.16 11.38
N ASN A 493 -25.57 -34.71 10.39
CA ASN A 493 -24.54 -34.01 9.61
C ASN A 493 -25.00 -33.80 8.17
N VAL A 494 -24.26 -32.92 7.47
CA VAL A 494 -24.33 -32.71 6.02
C VAL A 494 -22.93 -32.82 5.42
N LEU A 495 -22.84 -33.08 4.12
CA LEU A 495 -21.60 -33.12 3.38
C LEU A 495 -21.23 -31.73 2.85
N ARG A 496 -19.99 -31.30 3.07
CA ARG A 496 -19.43 -30.08 2.49
C ARG A 496 -18.05 -30.35 1.93
N TYR A 497 -17.70 -29.64 0.85
CA TYR A 497 -16.39 -29.74 0.24
C TYR A 497 -15.43 -28.79 0.94
N VAL A 498 -14.55 -29.34 1.77
CA VAL A 498 -13.73 -28.59 2.73
C VAL A 498 -12.26 -28.72 2.36
N GLY A 499 -11.59 -27.57 2.32
CA GLY A 499 -10.14 -27.46 2.25
C GLY A 499 -9.59 -27.25 3.65
N LYS A 500 -8.50 -27.91 3.96
CA LYS A 500 -7.93 -27.97 5.29
C LYS A 500 -6.42 -27.80 5.24
N ILE A 501 -5.91 -26.95 6.11
CA ILE A 501 -4.48 -26.82 6.41
C ILE A 501 -4.30 -27.26 7.86
N GLU A 502 -3.60 -28.36 8.09
CA GLU A 502 -3.31 -28.87 9.44
C GLU A 502 -1.95 -29.58 9.44
N ALA A 503 -1.14 -29.35 10.47
CA ALA A 503 0.19 -29.97 10.59
C ALA A 503 1.09 -29.80 9.34
N GLY A 504 0.99 -28.64 8.68
CA GLY A 504 1.79 -28.32 7.48
C GLY A 504 1.31 -28.99 6.20
N ARG A 505 0.19 -29.72 6.22
CA ARG A 505 -0.38 -30.39 5.03
C ARG A 505 -1.64 -29.70 4.57
N CYS A 506 -1.83 -29.68 3.25
CA CYS A 506 -3.02 -29.14 2.61
C CYS A 506 -3.82 -30.30 2.02
N SER A 507 -5.10 -30.40 2.38
CA SER A 507 -6.00 -31.44 1.87
C SER A 507 -7.37 -30.88 1.52
N ILE A 508 -8.00 -31.40 0.48
CA ILE A 508 -9.35 -31.04 0.06
C ILE A 508 -10.17 -32.32 -0.11
N SER A 509 -11.32 -32.39 0.54
CA SER A 509 -12.21 -33.53 0.42
C SER A 509 -13.65 -33.18 0.82
N LEU A 510 -14.58 -34.11 0.56
CA LEU A 510 -15.92 -34.06 1.14
C LEU A 510 -15.87 -34.51 2.61
N GLU A 511 -16.20 -33.60 3.51
CA GLU A 511 -16.28 -33.84 4.95
C GLU A 511 -17.73 -33.84 5.45
N GLU A 512 -18.01 -34.67 6.45
CA GLU A 512 -19.23 -34.56 7.26
C GLU A 512 -19.08 -33.41 8.25
N VAL A 513 -20.00 -32.45 8.19
CA VAL A 513 -20.08 -31.33 9.14
C VAL A 513 -21.44 -31.32 9.83
N PRO A 514 -21.53 -30.96 11.12
CA PRO A 514 -22.81 -30.85 11.81
C PRO A 514 -23.78 -29.90 11.09
N ALA A 515 -25.08 -30.20 11.10
CA ALA A 515 -26.10 -29.38 10.44
C ALA A 515 -26.13 -27.91 10.93
N HIS A 516 -25.68 -27.64 12.16
CA HIS A 516 -25.60 -26.30 12.75
C HIS A 516 -24.25 -25.61 12.52
N HIS A 517 -23.29 -26.28 11.87
CA HIS A 517 -21.96 -25.74 11.60
C HIS A 517 -22.06 -24.60 10.56
N THR A 518 -21.19 -23.59 10.65
CA THR A 518 -21.23 -22.43 9.73
C THR A 518 -21.20 -22.85 8.26
N PHE A 519 -20.33 -23.79 7.88
CA PHE A 519 -20.27 -24.35 6.52
C PHE A 519 -21.58 -25.00 6.04
N ALA A 520 -22.40 -25.51 6.94
CA ALA A 520 -23.71 -26.10 6.61
C ALA A 520 -24.78 -25.03 6.33
N LEU A 521 -24.65 -23.87 7.00
CA LEU A 521 -25.63 -22.78 7.01
C LEU A 521 -25.32 -21.68 5.99
N LEU A 522 -24.27 -21.83 5.18
CA LEU A 522 -23.94 -20.87 4.13
C LEU A 522 -25.07 -20.77 3.11
N ASP A 523 -25.35 -19.55 2.67
CA ASP A 523 -26.21 -19.33 1.51
C ASP A 523 -25.53 -19.83 0.23
N CYS A 524 -26.33 -20.02 -0.81
CA CYS A 524 -25.92 -20.36 -2.16
C CYS A 524 -24.81 -19.40 -2.65
N GLY A 525 -23.59 -19.92 -2.83
CA GLY A 525 -22.41 -19.14 -3.24
C GLY A 525 -21.63 -18.50 -2.08
N GLY A 526 -21.93 -18.84 -0.83
CA GLY A 526 -21.20 -18.37 0.35
C GLY A 526 -19.83 -19.04 0.52
N TYR A 527 -18.90 -18.27 1.07
CA TYR A 527 -17.60 -18.74 1.56
C TYR A 527 -17.57 -18.70 3.08
N ALA A 528 -16.84 -19.63 3.67
CA ALA A 528 -16.42 -19.53 5.07
C ALA A 528 -15.02 -20.08 5.24
N ILE A 529 -14.27 -19.44 6.14
CA ILE A 529 -12.98 -19.91 6.65
C ILE A 529 -13.01 -19.86 8.18
N GLU A 530 -12.48 -20.90 8.79
CA GLU A 530 -12.26 -21.02 10.23
C GLU A 530 -10.76 -21.09 10.51
N PHE A 531 -10.29 -20.22 11.38
CA PHE A 531 -8.93 -20.23 11.93
C PHE A 531 -8.97 -20.75 13.36
N HIS A 532 -8.30 -21.88 13.60
CA HIS A 532 -8.01 -22.37 14.94
C HIS A 532 -6.59 -21.97 15.32
N THR A 533 -6.46 -21.22 16.43
CA THR A 533 -5.19 -20.64 16.88
C THR A 533 -4.93 -20.95 18.34
N GLU A 534 -3.85 -20.43 18.91
CA GLU A 534 -3.57 -20.53 20.34
C GLU A 534 -4.61 -19.75 21.18
N CYS A 535 -5.07 -18.61 20.68
CA CYS A 535 -6.12 -17.81 21.33
C CYS A 535 -7.54 -18.30 20.99
N TYR A 536 -7.76 -18.84 19.79
CA TYR A 536 -9.07 -19.30 19.28
C TYR A 536 -9.14 -20.84 19.23
N LYS A 537 -9.00 -21.48 20.40
CA LYS A 537 -9.00 -22.96 20.52
C LYS A 537 -10.41 -23.55 20.48
N ASP A 538 -11.25 -23.14 21.43
CA ASP A 538 -12.59 -23.71 21.63
C ASP A 538 -13.61 -23.16 20.63
N HIS A 539 -13.43 -21.89 20.24
CA HIS A 539 -14.25 -21.19 19.27
C HIS A 539 -13.34 -20.60 18.19
N PRO A 540 -13.26 -21.22 16.99
CA PRO A 540 -12.40 -20.71 15.93
C PRO A 540 -12.87 -19.33 15.47
N LEU A 541 -11.92 -18.50 15.03
CA LEU A 541 -12.25 -17.28 14.32
C LEU A 541 -12.84 -17.65 12.96
N CYS A 542 -14.12 -17.36 12.76
CA CYS A 542 -14.82 -17.65 11.52
C CYS A 542 -15.06 -16.37 10.71
N VAL A 543 -14.62 -16.36 9.45
CA VAL A 543 -14.93 -15.32 8.47
C VAL A 543 -15.84 -15.94 7.42
N SER A 544 -17.05 -15.43 7.29
CA SER A 544 -18.03 -15.93 6.31
C SER A 544 -18.81 -14.81 5.64
N GLY A 545 -19.23 -15.05 4.41
CA GLY A 545 -20.12 -14.16 3.68
C GLY A 545 -20.43 -14.71 2.29
N SER A 546 -21.37 -14.08 1.59
CA SER A 546 -21.58 -14.34 0.17
C SER A 546 -20.33 -13.95 -0.62
N LEU A 547 -20.05 -14.63 -1.74
CA LEU A 547 -19.03 -14.21 -2.71
C LEU A 547 -19.18 -12.72 -3.07
N GLY A 548 -20.41 -12.21 -2.96
CA GLY A 548 -20.82 -10.92 -3.50
C GLY A 548 -20.82 -10.96 -5.02
N ASP A 549 -21.32 -9.90 -5.63
CA ASP A 549 -21.16 -9.67 -7.05
C ASP A 549 -19.72 -9.18 -7.35
N ASP A 550 -19.42 -8.93 -8.63
CA ASP A 550 -18.15 -8.35 -9.04
C ASP A 550 -17.82 -7.04 -8.30
N ALA A 551 -18.84 -6.32 -7.81
CA ALA A 551 -18.65 -5.11 -7.02
C ALA A 551 -18.09 -5.38 -5.62
N ALA A 552 -18.40 -6.53 -5.00
CA ALA A 552 -17.79 -6.93 -3.73
C ALA A 552 -16.29 -7.24 -3.90
N VAL A 553 -15.90 -7.93 -4.97
CA VAL A 553 -14.48 -8.17 -5.30
C VAL A 553 -13.76 -6.86 -5.59
N ALA A 554 -14.38 -5.98 -6.39
CA ALA A 554 -13.84 -4.65 -6.66
C ALA A 554 -13.70 -3.80 -5.38
N ALA A 555 -14.62 -3.94 -4.41
CA ALA A 555 -14.48 -3.27 -3.11
C ALA A 555 -13.24 -3.75 -2.34
N GLY A 556 -12.93 -5.06 -2.39
CA GLY A 556 -11.70 -5.62 -1.83
C GLY A 556 -10.44 -5.07 -2.50
N LEU A 557 -10.43 -5.03 -3.84
CA LEU A 557 -9.33 -4.41 -4.61
C LEU A 557 -9.17 -2.92 -4.28
N LEU A 558 -10.26 -2.18 -4.14
CA LEU A 558 -10.21 -0.78 -3.75
C LEU A 558 -9.67 -0.61 -2.31
N ALA A 559 -10.04 -1.48 -1.39
CA ALA A 559 -9.51 -1.45 -0.02
C ALA A 559 -7.98 -1.67 -0.03
N ASP A 560 -7.49 -2.61 -0.82
CA ASP A 560 -6.06 -2.84 -1.03
C ASP A 560 -5.37 -1.62 -1.67
N LEU A 561 -6.00 -0.99 -2.66
CA LEU A 561 -5.51 0.24 -3.29
C LEU A 561 -5.43 1.41 -2.29
N VAL A 562 -6.43 1.56 -1.42
CA VAL A 562 -6.41 2.56 -0.34
C VAL A 562 -5.30 2.25 0.68
N GLN A 563 -5.02 0.98 0.98
CA GLN A 563 -3.87 0.64 1.83
C GLN A 563 -2.53 1.05 1.19
N VAL A 564 -2.39 0.93 -0.15
CA VAL A 564 -1.24 1.47 -0.86
C VAL A 564 -1.16 2.99 -0.68
N VAL A 565 -2.26 3.71 -0.90
CA VAL A 565 -2.34 5.17 -0.69
C VAL A 565 -1.87 5.57 0.70
N VAL A 566 -2.37 4.89 1.75
CA VAL A 566 -1.99 5.17 3.14
C VAL A 566 -0.51 4.88 3.40
N SER A 567 0.03 3.77 2.86
CA SER A 567 1.45 3.43 3.02
C SER A 567 2.40 4.46 2.42
N LEU A 568 1.95 5.21 1.41
CA LEU A 568 2.70 6.29 0.76
C LEU A 568 2.64 7.62 1.52
N GLY A 569 2.11 7.61 2.74
CA GLY A 569 2.08 8.77 3.63
C GLY A 569 0.77 9.56 3.59
N ALA A 570 -0.28 9.03 2.95
CA ALA A 570 -1.59 9.67 2.97
C ALA A 570 -2.21 9.57 4.37
N PHE A 571 -2.54 10.71 4.94
CA PHE A 571 -3.09 10.79 6.29
C PHE A 571 -4.62 10.80 6.25
N ASP A 572 -5.26 10.00 7.10
CA ASP A 572 -6.72 9.97 7.20
C ASP A 572 -7.25 11.22 7.92
N ARG A 573 -7.59 12.25 7.15
CA ARG A 573 -8.19 13.49 7.69
C ARG A 573 -9.54 13.25 8.35
N GLY A 574 -10.26 12.19 7.97
CA GLY A 574 -11.55 11.84 8.58
C GLY A 574 -11.42 11.41 10.05
N SER A 575 -10.30 10.78 10.41
CA SER A 575 -10.03 10.37 11.79
C SER A 575 -9.75 11.55 12.73
N VAL A 576 -9.11 12.61 12.22
CA VAL A 576 -8.92 13.90 12.93
C VAL A 576 -10.25 14.62 13.11
N ASP A 577 -11.09 14.60 12.08
CA ASP A 577 -12.40 15.26 12.12
C ASP A 577 -13.33 14.58 13.13
N LEU A 578 -13.22 13.26 13.30
CA LEU A 578 -13.92 12.49 14.35
C LEU A 578 -13.48 12.93 15.75
N LEU A 579 -12.16 13.06 15.99
CA LEU A 579 -11.58 13.55 17.25
C LEU A 579 -11.92 15.03 17.49
N GLY A 580 -11.94 15.86 16.46
CA GLY A 580 -12.36 17.26 16.50
C GLY A 580 -13.84 17.41 16.88
N ARG A 581 -14.71 16.58 16.30
CA ARG A 581 -16.15 16.52 16.64
C ARG A 581 -16.39 15.99 18.06
N LEU A 582 -15.61 15.02 18.51
CA LEU A 582 -15.63 14.53 19.90
C LEU A 582 -15.17 15.63 20.88
N ASN A 583 -14.07 16.32 20.58
CA ASN A 583 -13.58 17.44 21.39
C ASN A 583 -14.54 18.65 21.41
N GLN A 584 -15.23 18.93 20.30
CA GLN A 584 -16.29 19.95 20.28
C GLN A 584 -17.51 19.55 21.12
N LYS A 585 -17.86 18.25 21.20
CA LYS A 585 -18.90 17.76 22.12
C LYS A 585 -18.47 17.89 23.59
N PHE A 586 -17.21 17.61 23.92
CA PHE A 586 -16.69 17.80 25.28
C PHE A 586 -16.64 19.28 25.68
N LYS A 587 -16.32 20.20 24.76
CA LYS A 587 -16.37 21.66 25.03
C LYS A 587 -17.79 22.25 25.12
N ARG A 588 -18.82 21.52 24.70
CA ARG A 588 -20.24 21.95 24.74
C ARG A 588 -21.07 21.32 25.85
N SER A 589 -20.44 20.64 26.82
CA SER A 589 -21.12 20.04 27.98
C SER A 589 -20.90 20.90 29.25
N PRO A 590 -21.86 21.73 29.69
CA PRO A 590 -21.73 22.48 30.94
C PRO A 590 -22.26 21.66 32.12
N SER A 591 -21.54 20.63 32.56
CA SER A 591 -21.78 19.98 33.86
C SER A 591 -20.83 18.81 34.14
N PHE A 592 -19.58 19.08 34.50
CA PHE A 592 -18.83 18.23 35.43
C PHE A 592 -17.71 19.07 36.08
N ALA A 593 -18.11 20.16 36.73
CA ALA A 593 -17.30 20.74 37.78
C ALA A 593 -17.46 19.83 39.01
N MET A 594 -16.52 18.91 39.23
CA MET A 594 -16.37 18.30 40.54
C MET A 594 -15.99 19.40 41.53
N PRO A 595 -16.69 19.56 42.66
CA PRO A 595 -16.26 20.49 43.69
C PRO A 595 -14.92 20.00 44.27
N MET A 596 -13.88 20.84 44.14
CA MET A 596 -12.66 20.71 44.94
C MET A 596 -13.07 20.75 46.43
N GLN A 597 -13.13 19.59 47.08
CA GLN A 597 -13.17 19.55 48.53
C GLN A 597 -11.82 20.02 49.07
N SER A 598 -11.90 21.03 49.93
CA SER A 598 -10.84 21.63 50.72
C SER A 598 -9.96 20.59 51.40
N ARG A 599 -8.64 20.66 51.15
CA ARG A 599 -7.63 20.01 52.01
C ARG A 599 -7.66 20.64 53.40
N PRO A 600 -7.69 19.87 54.50
CA PRO A 600 -7.49 20.43 55.83
C PRO A 600 -6.00 20.79 56.02
N SER A 601 -5.77 21.98 56.56
CA SER A 601 -4.48 22.42 57.08
C SER A 601 -4.07 21.54 58.26
N PHE A 602 -2.89 20.93 58.17
CA PHE A 602 -2.16 20.49 59.35
C PHE A 602 -0.91 21.36 59.46
N ALA A 603 -1.00 22.33 60.38
CA ALA A 603 0.14 22.90 61.06
C ALA A 603 0.27 22.17 62.40
N ALA A 604 1.38 21.47 62.58
CA ALA A 604 2.06 21.21 63.84
C ALA A 604 3.50 20.83 63.49
#